data_AF-A0A9X1S1K5-F1
#
_entry.id   AF-A0A9X1S1K5-F1
#
_cell.length_a   1.000
_cell.length_b   1.000
_cell.length_c   1.000
_cell.angle_alpha   90.00
_cell.angle_beta   90.00
_cell.angle_gamma   90.00
#
_symmetry.space_group_name_H-M   'P 1'
#
loop_
_entity.id
_entity.type
_entity.pdbx_description
1 polymer ?
#
loop_
_entity_poly.entity_id
_entity_poly.type
_entity_poly.pdbx_seq_one_letter_code
_entity_poly.pdbx_strand_id
1 'polypeptide(L)'
;MSSDETPNVPTPRTSREAVREKAQQVHAKQSRARIMRRIIIGAVAIVAVGAIGTAVTMAISSSVSKPVLSPKGLDGDGIVVGSVSDMSAETVPTTPVPEESGAGEATSEPAPTATPTTAPVDVHIYVDYLSPGAGDFELANTRQLAGWINEGAVTVTYHPVAMLTASSNGTKYSLRAAAAAACVATHSPDKFYAFNHELLVDQPEVDSPGGTDVELADLAVAVGVDSAKVVRACIEDQDYITWAKNATSRALEGPLDGSDDLVLTSAPMIVVNGEAYVGSLKDPAEFSQFVLTVASETEPTPEPTTTSSPTPTETPAS
;
A
#
# COMPACT_ATOMS: atom_id res chain seq x y z
N MET A 1 -50.53 10.77 -120.88
CA MET A 1 -50.67 10.30 -119.49
C MET A 1 -49.26 10.17 -118.95
N SER A 2 -48.87 11.07 -118.04
CA SER A 2 -47.50 11.18 -117.54
C SER A 2 -47.13 10.01 -116.64
N SER A 3 -46.04 9.35 -116.99
CA SER A 3 -45.20 8.59 -116.06
C SER A 3 -44.44 9.58 -115.19
N ASP A 4 -44.43 9.36 -113.87
CA ASP A 4 -43.44 9.96 -112.98
C ASP A 4 -42.94 8.86 -112.03
N GLU A 5 -41.64 8.59 -112.13
CA GLU A 5 -40.86 7.73 -111.25
C GLU A 5 -39.72 8.61 -110.74
N THR A 6 -39.65 8.83 -109.42
CA THR A 6 -38.50 9.46 -108.74
C THR A 6 -38.27 8.80 -107.37
N PRO A 7 -37.02 8.77 -106.88
CA PRO A 7 -36.47 7.65 -106.11
C PRO A 7 -36.41 7.88 -104.60
N ASN A 8 -36.39 6.77 -103.86
CA ASN A 8 -36.17 6.72 -102.41
C ASN A 8 -34.73 7.13 -102.04
N VAL A 9 -34.58 8.19 -101.25
CA VAL A 9 -33.30 8.59 -100.63
C VAL A 9 -33.39 8.34 -99.11
N PRO A 10 -32.44 7.60 -98.50
CA PRO A 10 -32.44 7.39 -97.05
C PRO A 10 -31.87 8.60 -96.30
N THR A 11 -32.55 9.03 -95.23
CA THR A 11 -32.14 10.12 -94.34
C THR A 11 -31.01 9.69 -93.37
N PRO A 12 -30.08 10.59 -93.00
CA PRO A 12 -28.95 10.27 -92.13
C PRO A 12 -29.38 10.14 -90.66
N ARG A 13 -28.92 9.10 -89.97
CA ARG A 13 -29.12 8.89 -88.53
C ARG A 13 -28.44 10.00 -87.72
N THR A 14 -29.17 10.55 -86.75
CA THR A 14 -28.87 11.82 -86.08
C THR A 14 -27.95 11.67 -84.86
N SER A 15 -27.10 12.67 -84.63
CA SER A 15 -26.18 12.86 -83.50
C SER A 15 -26.81 12.76 -82.09
N ARG A 16 -28.15 12.70 -81.99
CA ARG A 16 -28.90 12.60 -80.75
C ARG A 16 -28.88 11.19 -80.13
N GLU A 17 -28.73 10.15 -80.93
CA GLU A 17 -28.64 8.76 -80.45
C GLU A 17 -27.28 8.48 -79.79
N ALA A 18 -26.19 8.95 -80.41
CA ALA A 18 -24.83 8.81 -79.90
C ALA A 18 -24.62 9.53 -78.54
N VAL A 19 -25.32 10.63 -78.29
CA VAL A 19 -25.26 11.35 -77.01
C VAL A 19 -26.00 10.59 -75.90
N ARG A 20 -27.14 9.96 -76.20
CA ARG A 20 -27.90 9.15 -75.25
C ARG A 20 -27.14 7.88 -74.86
N GLU A 21 -26.46 7.24 -75.80
CA GLU A 21 -25.64 6.07 -75.55
C GLU A 21 -24.43 6.41 -74.65
N LYS A 22 -23.72 7.51 -74.93
CA LYS A 22 -22.61 7.98 -74.07
C LYS A 22 -23.09 8.36 -72.68
N ALA A 23 -24.26 8.99 -72.54
CA ALA A 23 -24.83 9.32 -71.24
C ALA A 23 -25.12 8.06 -70.42
N GLN A 24 -25.71 7.03 -71.03
CA GLN A 24 -25.97 5.75 -70.36
C GLN A 24 -24.67 5.03 -69.95
N GLN A 25 -23.63 5.06 -70.79
CA GLN A 25 -22.33 4.48 -70.46
C GLN A 25 -21.63 5.21 -69.30
N VAL A 26 -21.73 6.54 -69.23
CA VAL A 26 -21.16 7.32 -68.11
C VAL A 26 -21.93 7.05 -66.82
N HIS A 27 -23.26 6.99 -66.87
CA HIS A 27 -24.07 6.66 -65.70
C HIS A 27 -23.79 5.23 -65.19
N ALA A 28 -23.59 4.25 -66.08
CA ALA A 28 -23.22 2.89 -65.71
C ALA A 28 -21.82 2.79 -65.09
N LYS A 29 -20.85 3.57 -65.59
CA LYS A 29 -19.50 3.63 -65.00
C LYS A 29 -19.50 4.32 -63.63
N GLN A 30 -20.25 5.42 -63.48
CA GLN A 30 -20.35 6.16 -62.21
C GLN A 30 -21.09 5.37 -61.12
N SER A 31 -22.14 4.61 -61.47
CA SER A 31 -22.87 3.80 -60.49
C SER A 31 -22.01 2.65 -59.94
N ARG A 32 -21.28 1.94 -60.82
CA ARG A 32 -20.33 0.90 -60.42
C ARG A 32 -19.21 1.45 -59.54
N ALA A 33 -18.68 2.63 -59.86
CA ALA A 33 -17.64 3.28 -59.04
C ALA A 33 -18.16 3.69 -57.65
N ARG A 34 -19.40 4.21 -57.54
CA ARG A 34 -20.01 4.54 -56.24
C ARG A 34 -20.26 3.31 -55.38
N ILE A 35 -20.71 2.21 -55.98
CA ILE A 35 -20.94 0.95 -55.27
C ILE A 35 -19.60 0.37 -54.78
N MET A 36 -18.59 0.29 -55.66
CA MET A 36 -17.23 -0.13 -55.28
C MET A 36 -16.64 0.73 -54.16
N ARG A 37 -16.79 2.06 -54.23
CA ARG A 37 -16.30 2.96 -53.17
C ARG A 37 -17.00 2.73 -51.83
N ARG A 38 -18.31 2.45 -51.83
CA ARG A 38 -19.06 2.11 -50.60
C ARG A 38 -18.63 0.77 -50.02
N ILE A 39 -18.38 -0.23 -50.86
CA ILE A 39 -17.87 -1.55 -50.43
C ILE A 39 -16.47 -1.41 -49.82
N ILE A 40 -15.57 -0.65 -50.44
CA ILE A 40 -14.21 -0.42 -49.92
C ILE A 40 -14.27 0.29 -48.57
N ILE A 41 -15.07 1.35 -48.42
CA ILE A 41 -15.23 2.06 -47.15
C ILE A 41 -15.82 1.14 -46.06
N GLY A 42 -16.82 0.32 -46.41
CA GLY A 42 -17.40 -0.66 -45.50
C GLY A 42 -16.39 -1.72 -45.06
N ALA A 43 -15.58 -2.25 -45.98
CA ALA A 43 -14.54 -3.22 -45.68
C ALA A 43 -13.43 -2.65 -44.80
N VAL A 44 -12.99 -1.41 -45.06
CA VAL A 44 -12.00 -0.71 -44.21
C VAL A 44 -12.55 -0.46 -42.80
N ALA A 45 -13.82 -0.07 -42.68
CA ALA A 45 -14.47 0.11 -41.36
C ALA A 45 -14.57 -1.20 -40.58
N ILE A 46 -14.91 -2.32 -41.23
CA ILE A 46 -14.97 -3.65 -40.59
C ILE A 46 -13.57 -4.10 -40.13
N VAL A 47 -12.54 -3.89 -40.94
CA VAL A 47 -11.15 -4.24 -40.57
C VAL A 47 -10.66 -3.36 -39.41
N ALA A 48 -10.98 -2.06 -39.40
CA ALA A 48 -10.61 -1.17 -38.30
C ALA A 48 -11.31 -1.55 -36.98
N VAL A 49 -12.61 -1.84 -37.01
CA VAL A 49 -13.36 -2.30 -35.83
C VAL A 49 -12.91 -3.69 -35.37
N GLY A 50 -12.61 -4.59 -36.30
CA GLY A 50 -12.03 -5.89 -36.00
C GLY A 50 -10.66 -5.80 -35.34
N ALA A 51 -9.77 -4.94 -35.85
CA ALA A 51 -8.44 -4.71 -35.27
C ALA A 51 -8.52 -4.12 -33.85
N ILE A 52 -9.42 -3.16 -33.62
CA ILE A 52 -9.68 -2.60 -32.29
C ILE A 52 -10.26 -3.67 -31.35
N GLY A 53 -11.21 -4.49 -31.82
CA GLY A 53 -11.78 -5.59 -31.05
C GLY A 53 -10.75 -6.65 -30.66
N THR A 54 -9.83 -7.00 -31.57
CA THR A 54 -8.74 -7.95 -31.29
C THR A 54 -7.67 -7.39 -30.36
N ALA A 55 -7.38 -6.08 -30.44
CA ALA A 55 -6.46 -5.43 -29.51
C ALA A 55 -7.03 -5.36 -28.09
N VAL A 56 -8.34 -5.13 -27.95
CA VAL A 56 -9.02 -5.12 -26.65
C VAL A 56 -9.12 -6.53 -26.06
N THR A 57 -9.30 -7.59 -26.86
CA THR A 57 -9.31 -8.96 -26.33
C THR A 57 -7.92 -9.50 -25.99
N MET A 58 -6.87 -9.15 -26.75
CA MET A 58 -5.50 -9.53 -26.39
C MET A 58 -5.01 -8.83 -25.11
N ALA A 59 -5.41 -7.59 -24.86
CA ALA A 59 -5.08 -6.87 -23.63
C ALA A 59 -5.77 -7.43 -22.37
N ILE A 60 -6.88 -8.15 -22.53
CA ILE A 60 -7.54 -8.87 -21.42
C ILE A 60 -6.92 -10.26 -21.24
N SER A 61 -6.36 -10.86 -22.29
CA SER A 61 -5.80 -12.22 -22.23
C SER A 61 -4.39 -12.32 -21.63
N SER A 62 -3.64 -11.22 -21.51
CA SER A 62 -2.39 -11.22 -20.73
C SER A 62 -2.63 -11.17 -19.22
N SER A 63 -3.87 -10.94 -18.79
CA SER A 63 -4.33 -11.05 -17.40
C SER A 63 -4.71 -12.49 -17.04
N VAL A 64 -4.02 -13.48 -17.62
CA VAL A 64 -3.97 -14.83 -17.06
C VAL A 64 -3.45 -14.66 -15.64
N SER A 65 -4.34 -14.95 -14.69
CA SER A 65 -4.21 -14.79 -13.25
C SER A 65 -2.79 -15.10 -12.76
N LYS A 66 -1.96 -14.05 -12.58
CA LYS A 66 -0.78 -14.20 -11.73
C LYS A 66 -1.30 -14.67 -10.36
N PRO A 67 -0.74 -15.73 -9.77
CA PRO A 67 -1.13 -16.14 -8.42
C PRO A 67 -0.94 -14.95 -7.49
N VAL A 68 -1.95 -14.66 -6.66
CA VAL A 68 -1.84 -13.63 -5.64
C VAL A 68 -0.74 -14.09 -4.67
N LEU A 69 0.35 -13.34 -4.62
CA LEU A 69 1.44 -13.62 -3.71
C LEU A 69 1.07 -13.10 -2.31
N SER A 70 1.33 -13.93 -1.31
CA SER A 70 1.27 -13.54 0.10
C SER A 70 2.70 -13.39 0.61
N PRO A 71 3.07 -12.24 1.20
CA PRO A 71 4.39 -12.06 1.77
C PRO A 71 4.63 -13.09 2.88
N LYS A 72 5.88 -13.53 3.04
CA LYS A 72 6.23 -14.53 4.06
C LYS A 72 6.59 -13.84 5.37
N GLY A 73 6.29 -14.48 6.50
CA GLY A 73 6.68 -14.00 7.82
C GLY A 73 5.84 -12.83 8.34
N LEU A 74 4.66 -12.60 7.76
CA LEU A 74 3.67 -11.67 8.30
C LEU A 74 2.86 -12.32 9.43
N ASP A 75 2.46 -11.50 10.41
CA ASP A 75 1.45 -11.84 11.42
C ASP A 75 0.22 -10.94 11.21
N GLY A 76 -0.89 -11.56 10.82
CA GLY A 76 -2.15 -10.88 10.44
C GLY A 76 -2.02 -9.69 9.45
N ASP A 77 -1.20 -9.86 8.41
CA ASP A 77 -0.79 -8.81 7.44
C ASP A 77 0.14 -7.73 7.99
N GLY A 78 0.57 -7.89 9.23
CA GLY A 78 1.58 -7.09 9.88
C GLY A 78 2.99 -7.63 9.68
N ILE A 79 3.94 -6.72 9.55
CA ILE A 79 5.37 -6.97 9.51
C ILE A 79 5.91 -6.72 10.91
N VAL A 80 6.19 -7.80 11.65
CA VAL A 80 6.82 -7.74 12.97
C VAL A 80 8.28 -7.31 12.81
N VAL A 81 8.71 -6.28 13.54
CA VAL A 81 10.08 -5.77 13.46
C VAL A 81 11.03 -6.72 14.19
N GLY A 82 11.85 -7.46 13.42
CA GLY A 82 12.83 -8.41 13.96
C GLY A 82 14.21 -7.81 14.25
N SER A 83 14.55 -6.67 13.64
CA SER A 83 15.84 -5.99 13.79
C SER A 83 15.72 -4.49 13.54
N VAL A 84 16.48 -3.69 14.31
CA VAL A 84 16.58 -2.23 14.18
C VAL A 84 18.03 -1.75 14.05
N SER A 85 18.98 -2.66 13.81
CA SER A 85 20.43 -2.40 13.93
C SER A 85 21.00 -1.37 12.93
N ASP A 86 20.31 -1.12 11.82
CA ASP A 86 20.77 -0.18 10.79
C ASP A 86 20.41 1.29 11.10
N MET A 87 19.60 1.54 12.14
CA MET A 87 19.30 2.88 12.64
C MET A 87 20.28 3.26 13.76
N SER A 88 21.55 3.44 13.41
CA SER A 88 22.57 3.82 14.39
C SER A 88 22.30 5.21 14.99
N ALA A 89 22.25 5.23 16.32
CA ALA A 89 21.82 6.32 17.17
C ALA A 89 22.74 7.55 17.13
N GLU A 90 22.16 8.71 16.81
CA GLU A 90 22.63 10.00 17.30
C GLU A 90 21.72 10.41 18.48
N THR A 91 22.32 10.36 19.67
CA THR A 91 21.83 10.68 21.04
C THR A 91 20.32 10.96 21.22
N VAL A 92 19.67 10.06 21.96
CA VAL A 92 18.40 10.29 22.66
C VAL A 92 18.60 11.39 23.72
N PRO A 93 17.70 12.38 23.88
CA PRO A 93 17.67 13.17 25.10
C PRO A 93 17.18 12.27 26.23
N THR A 94 18.04 12.04 27.22
CA THR A 94 17.72 11.29 28.44
C THR A 94 16.39 11.76 29.02
N THR A 95 15.45 10.82 29.16
CA THR A 95 14.24 10.98 29.98
C THR A 95 14.63 11.52 31.36
N PRO A 96 14.03 12.61 31.86
CA PRO A 96 14.40 13.14 33.17
C PRO A 96 13.96 12.16 34.25
N VAL A 97 14.94 11.48 34.84
CA VAL A 97 14.80 10.83 36.14
C VAL A 97 14.57 11.93 37.18
N PRO A 98 13.62 11.81 38.12
CA PRO A 98 13.46 12.78 39.19
C PRO A 98 14.75 12.83 40.01
N GLU A 99 15.30 14.03 40.21
CA GLU A 99 16.44 14.26 41.09
C GLU A 99 16.10 13.83 42.53
N GLU A 100 16.66 12.71 42.99
CA GLU A 100 16.78 12.44 44.41
C GLU A 100 18.12 13.00 44.92
N SER A 101 18.01 14.06 45.70
CA SER A 101 19.09 14.70 46.44
C SER A 101 19.55 13.80 47.59
N GLY A 102 20.83 13.41 47.63
CA GLY A 102 21.47 12.93 48.86
C GLY A 102 22.73 12.10 48.67
N ALA A 103 23.82 12.52 49.31
CA ALA A 103 25.15 11.93 49.27
C ALA A 103 25.27 10.55 49.98
N GLY A 104 26.19 9.70 49.49
CA GLY A 104 26.67 8.53 50.24
C GLY A 104 27.42 7.51 49.39
N GLU A 105 28.74 7.45 49.54
CA GLU A 105 29.66 6.50 48.91
C GLU A 105 29.55 5.11 49.57
N ALA A 106 29.17 4.06 48.82
CA ALA A 106 29.42 2.66 49.20
C ALA A 106 29.22 1.66 48.03
N THR A 107 30.30 0.94 47.74
CA THR A 107 30.41 -0.48 47.31
C THR A 107 29.54 -1.00 46.16
N SER A 108 30.22 -1.41 45.09
CA SER A 108 29.69 -2.15 43.96
C SER A 108 29.10 -3.51 44.35
N GLU A 109 27.77 -3.57 44.41
CA GLU A 109 26.97 -4.80 44.35
C GLU A 109 26.52 -5.00 42.90
N PRO A 110 26.55 -6.22 42.33
CA PRO A 110 26.06 -6.42 40.98
C PRO A 110 24.55 -6.14 40.99
N ALA A 111 24.12 -5.12 40.25
CA ALA A 111 22.71 -4.85 40.05
C ALA A 111 22.03 -6.14 39.54
N PRO A 112 20.92 -6.58 40.15
CA PRO A 112 20.19 -7.70 39.61
C PRO A 112 19.71 -7.32 38.21
N THR A 113 20.09 -8.11 37.21
CA THR A 113 19.43 -8.08 35.91
C THR A 113 17.97 -8.45 36.17
N ALA A 114 17.08 -7.45 36.19
CA ALA A 114 15.66 -7.69 36.16
C ALA A 114 15.36 -8.33 34.80
N THR A 115 15.16 -9.65 34.78
CA THR A 115 14.43 -10.28 33.69
C THR A 115 13.02 -9.67 33.73
N PRO A 116 12.55 -8.94 32.71
CA PRO A 116 11.15 -8.56 32.66
C PRO A 116 10.32 -9.85 32.73
N THR A 117 9.60 -10.01 33.84
CA THR A 117 8.67 -11.13 34.09
C THR A 117 7.33 -10.87 33.40
N THR A 118 7.15 -9.68 32.83
CA THR A 118 5.98 -9.21 32.07
C THR A 118 6.20 -9.45 30.57
N ALA A 119 5.14 -9.87 29.86
CA ALA A 119 5.17 -9.97 28.41
C ALA A 119 5.44 -8.59 27.76
N PRO A 120 6.15 -8.53 26.63
CA PRO A 120 6.36 -7.25 25.93
C PRO A 120 5.02 -6.62 25.56
N VAL A 121 4.94 -5.29 25.62
CA VAL A 121 3.75 -4.56 25.20
C VAL A 121 3.60 -4.69 23.68
N ASP A 122 2.40 -5.05 23.23
CA ASP A 122 2.10 -5.28 21.82
C ASP A 122 1.66 -3.98 21.15
N VAL A 123 2.38 -3.56 20.10
CA VAL A 123 2.19 -2.28 19.41
C VAL A 123 1.98 -2.51 17.93
N HIS A 124 0.76 -2.25 17.44
CA HIS A 124 0.40 -2.31 16.04
C HIS A 124 0.33 -0.91 15.44
N ILE A 125 1.01 -0.69 14.31
CA ILE A 125 1.04 0.60 13.61
C ILE A 125 0.52 0.41 12.19
N TYR A 126 -0.71 0.82 11.94
CA TYR A 126 -1.30 0.84 10.59
C TYR A 126 -0.81 2.07 9.85
N VAL A 127 -0.04 1.87 8.78
CA VAL A 127 0.73 2.93 8.13
C VAL A 127 0.39 3.05 6.65
N ASP A 128 0.07 4.26 6.20
CA ASP A 128 0.04 4.62 4.78
C ASP A 128 1.22 5.55 4.49
N TYR A 129 2.08 5.13 3.56
CA TYR A 129 3.32 5.84 3.24
C TYR A 129 3.13 7.21 2.55
N LEU A 130 1.90 7.60 2.19
CA LEU A 130 1.57 8.96 1.74
C LEU A 130 0.96 9.82 2.84
N SER A 131 0.62 9.25 4.00
CA SER A 131 -0.03 10.01 5.07
C SER A 131 0.98 10.91 5.79
N PRO A 132 0.77 12.25 5.83
CA PRO A 132 1.66 13.15 6.57
C PRO A 132 1.71 12.84 8.07
N GLY A 133 0.60 12.36 8.64
CA GLY A 133 0.57 11.97 10.05
C GLY A 133 1.49 10.78 10.34
N ALA A 134 1.73 9.92 9.35
CA ALA A 134 2.58 8.74 9.52
C ALA A 134 4.05 9.15 9.54
N GLY A 135 4.44 10.09 8.66
CA GLY A 135 5.75 10.72 8.72
C GLY A 135 5.97 11.50 10.03
N ASP A 136 4.95 12.25 10.47
CA ASP A 136 5.00 12.97 11.76
C ASP A 136 5.23 12.01 12.94
N PHE A 137 4.51 10.88 12.99
CA PHE A 137 4.68 9.87 14.03
C PHE A 137 6.03 9.17 13.96
N GLU A 138 6.48 8.79 12.76
CA GLU A 138 7.79 8.16 12.54
C GLU A 138 8.92 9.07 13.01
N LEU A 139 8.92 10.34 12.58
CA LEU A 139 9.94 11.33 12.98
C LEU A 139 10.00 11.53 14.49
N ALA A 140 8.85 11.52 15.16
CA ALA A 140 8.78 11.67 16.61
C ALA A 140 9.23 10.41 17.36
N ASN A 141 8.83 9.22 16.89
CA ASN A 141 8.85 8.00 17.72
C ASN A 141 9.82 6.91 17.26
N THR A 142 10.39 6.97 16.05
CA THR A 142 11.24 5.89 15.51
C THR A 142 12.41 5.52 16.44
N ARG A 143 13.09 6.52 17.03
CA ARG A 143 14.22 6.25 17.93
C ARG A 143 13.80 5.62 19.26
N GLN A 144 12.69 6.03 19.86
CA GLN A 144 12.22 5.42 21.10
C GLN A 144 11.68 4.00 20.86
N LEU A 145 10.98 3.78 19.74
CA LEU A 145 10.49 2.46 19.36
C LEU A 145 11.66 1.50 19.15
N ALA A 146 12.70 1.94 18.43
CA ALA A 146 13.93 1.16 18.27
C ALA A 146 14.59 0.83 19.63
N GLY A 147 14.62 1.78 20.56
CA GLY A 147 15.09 1.55 21.93
C GLY A 147 14.29 0.46 22.64
N TRP A 148 12.96 0.60 22.67
CA TRP A 148 12.07 -0.35 23.32
C TRP A 148 12.09 -1.75 22.69
N ILE A 149 12.22 -1.84 21.36
CA ILE A 149 12.37 -3.12 20.64
C ILE A 149 13.68 -3.80 21.06
N ASN A 150 14.80 -3.06 21.10
CA ASN A 150 16.11 -3.61 21.51
C ASN A 150 16.11 -4.07 22.97
N GLU A 151 15.38 -3.38 23.84
CA GLU A 151 15.21 -3.75 25.24
C GLU A 151 14.23 -4.93 25.44
N GLY A 152 13.51 -5.32 24.38
CA GLY A 152 12.43 -6.32 24.45
C GLY A 152 11.23 -5.85 25.27
N ALA A 153 11.07 -4.53 25.45
CA ALA A 153 9.95 -3.94 26.18
C ALA A 153 8.66 -3.91 25.35
N VAL A 154 8.79 -3.87 24.03
CA VAL A 154 7.67 -3.87 23.09
C VAL A 154 7.89 -4.86 21.95
N THR A 155 6.79 -5.38 21.42
CA THR A 155 6.73 -5.99 20.08
C THR A 155 6.07 -4.98 19.16
N VAL A 156 6.76 -4.53 18.11
CA VAL A 156 6.19 -3.59 17.14
C VAL A 156 5.89 -4.29 15.83
N THR A 157 4.65 -4.15 15.37
CA THR A 157 4.15 -4.70 14.13
C THR A 157 3.63 -3.57 13.25
N TYR A 158 4.28 -3.32 12.11
CA TYR A 158 3.78 -2.36 11.13
C TYR A 158 2.82 -3.04 10.16
N HIS A 159 1.68 -2.42 9.89
CA HIS A 159 0.66 -2.88 8.96
C HIS A 159 0.58 -1.92 7.78
N PRO A 160 1.32 -2.17 6.67
CA PRO A 160 1.23 -1.34 5.47
C PRO A 160 -0.16 -1.37 4.85
N VAL A 161 -0.80 -0.21 4.81
CA VAL A 161 -2.12 0.01 4.22
C VAL A 161 -2.06 1.11 3.16
N ALA A 162 -3.11 1.20 2.34
CA ALA A 162 -3.13 2.06 1.16
C ALA A 162 -4.39 2.94 1.08
N MET A 163 -4.77 3.57 2.20
CA MET A 163 -5.93 4.46 2.32
C MET A 163 -5.87 5.68 1.38
N LEU A 164 -4.69 6.22 1.10
CA LEU A 164 -4.48 7.43 0.30
C LEU A 164 -4.15 7.11 -1.18
N THR A 165 -4.44 5.89 -1.64
CA THR A 165 -4.22 5.45 -3.03
C THR A 165 -4.81 6.41 -4.08
N ALA A 166 -5.96 7.03 -3.79
CA ALA A 166 -6.62 7.96 -4.70
C ALA A 166 -5.94 9.35 -4.74
N SER A 167 -5.19 9.71 -3.69
CA SER A 167 -4.51 11.00 -3.52
C SER A 167 -3.08 11.01 -4.08
N SER A 168 -2.75 10.12 -5.02
CA SER A 168 -1.41 10.01 -5.63
C SER A 168 -1.39 10.40 -7.12
N ASN A 169 -2.19 11.39 -7.54
CA ASN A 169 -2.29 11.84 -8.94
C ASN A 169 -2.46 10.70 -9.98
N GLY A 170 -3.19 9.64 -9.60
CA GLY A 170 -3.44 8.48 -10.46
C GLY A 170 -2.35 7.39 -10.49
N THR A 171 -1.18 7.61 -9.86
CA THR A 171 -0.08 6.62 -9.82
C THR A 171 -0.25 5.56 -8.73
N LYS A 172 -1.14 5.78 -7.76
CA LYS A 172 -1.42 4.87 -6.65
C LYS A 172 -0.19 4.62 -5.75
N TYR A 173 0.57 5.68 -5.44
CA TYR A 173 1.80 5.60 -4.63
C TYR A 173 1.61 4.84 -3.32
N SER A 174 0.60 5.14 -2.51
CA SER A 174 0.35 4.42 -1.23
C SER A 174 0.30 2.91 -1.41
N LEU A 175 -0.39 2.44 -2.45
CA LEU A 175 -0.52 1.01 -2.74
C LEU A 175 0.81 0.38 -3.19
N ARG A 176 1.58 1.10 -4.02
CA ARG A 176 2.90 0.64 -4.50
C ARG A 176 3.93 0.62 -3.39
N ALA A 177 3.95 1.64 -2.54
CA ALA A 177 4.83 1.71 -1.37
C ALA A 177 4.49 0.61 -0.34
N ALA A 178 3.21 0.34 -0.06
CA ALA A 178 2.80 -0.76 0.81
C ALA A 178 3.23 -2.13 0.24
N ALA A 179 3.10 -2.35 -1.07
CA ALA A 179 3.61 -3.55 -1.72
C ALA A 179 5.15 -3.65 -1.68
N ALA A 180 5.85 -2.53 -1.83
CA ALA A 180 7.31 -2.48 -1.76
C ALA A 180 7.82 -2.81 -0.35
N ALA A 181 7.15 -2.31 0.69
CA ALA A 181 7.42 -2.66 2.08
C ALA A 181 7.31 -4.18 2.31
N ALA A 182 6.29 -4.84 1.75
CA ALA A 182 6.16 -6.29 1.78
C ALA A 182 7.25 -7.04 1.00
N CYS A 183 7.74 -6.48 -0.11
CA CYS A 183 8.90 -7.04 -0.83
C CYS A 183 10.15 -7.02 0.05
N VAL A 184 10.45 -5.90 0.71
CA VAL A 184 11.59 -5.80 1.61
C VAL A 184 11.42 -6.75 2.80
N ALA A 185 10.25 -6.76 3.45
CA ALA A 185 9.99 -7.67 4.57
C ALA A 185 10.14 -9.15 4.19
N THR A 186 9.71 -9.55 2.98
CA THR A 186 9.82 -10.95 2.54
C THR A 186 11.26 -11.39 2.25
N HIS A 187 12.07 -10.49 1.67
CA HIS A 187 13.36 -10.86 1.09
C HIS A 187 14.57 -10.33 1.87
N SER A 188 14.37 -9.36 2.75
CA SER A 188 15.36 -8.73 3.63
C SER A 188 14.66 -8.19 4.89
N PRO A 189 14.04 -9.06 5.71
CA PRO A 189 13.25 -8.66 6.88
C PRO A 189 14.02 -7.75 7.84
N ASP A 190 15.31 -8.00 8.04
CA ASP A 190 16.15 -7.18 8.93
C ASP A 190 16.36 -5.74 8.44
N LYS A 191 16.07 -5.47 7.15
CA LYS A 191 16.14 -4.13 6.54
C LYS A 191 14.79 -3.43 6.45
N PHE A 192 13.71 -4.10 6.84
CA PHE A 192 12.37 -3.53 6.76
C PHE A 192 12.25 -2.24 7.58
N TYR A 193 12.76 -2.21 8.81
CA TYR A 193 12.61 -1.05 9.69
C TYR A 193 13.29 0.20 9.11
N ALA A 194 14.50 0.05 8.57
CA ALA A 194 15.21 1.13 7.87
C ALA A 194 14.47 1.57 6.59
N PHE A 195 13.98 0.63 5.79
CA PHE A 195 13.20 0.97 4.59
C PHE A 195 11.89 1.70 4.91
N ASN A 196 11.18 1.24 5.94
CA ASN A 196 9.97 1.87 6.45
C ASN A 196 10.24 3.31 6.89
N HIS A 197 11.33 3.51 7.64
CA HIS A 197 11.78 4.84 8.05
C HIS A 197 12.01 5.76 6.85
N GLU A 198 12.80 5.31 5.86
CA GLU A 198 13.10 6.13 4.67
C GLU A 198 11.84 6.51 3.88
N LEU A 199 10.88 5.60 3.72
CA LEU A 199 9.61 5.90 3.06
C LEU A 199 8.77 6.98 3.79
N LEU A 200 8.96 7.12 5.10
CA LEU A 200 8.18 8.01 5.96
C LEU A 200 8.89 9.33 6.25
N VAL A 201 10.21 9.42 6.10
CA VAL A 201 10.95 10.69 6.21
C VAL A 201 11.11 11.41 4.89
N ASP A 202 11.22 10.69 3.77
CA ASP A 202 11.25 11.26 2.41
C ASP A 202 9.89 11.08 1.71
N GLN A 203 8.82 11.47 2.39
CA GLN A 203 7.47 11.32 1.85
C GLN A 203 7.24 12.26 0.67
N PRO A 204 6.63 11.76 -0.42
CA PRO A 204 6.14 12.65 -1.45
C PRO A 204 4.96 13.48 -0.94
N GLU A 205 4.77 14.66 -1.53
CA GLU A 205 3.60 15.49 -1.24
C GLU A 205 2.30 14.76 -1.61
N VAL A 206 1.26 14.94 -0.79
CA VAL A 206 -0.10 14.48 -1.12
C VAL A 206 -0.53 15.15 -2.44
N ASP A 207 -1.30 14.41 -3.24
CA ASP A 207 -1.72 14.79 -4.60
C ASP A 207 -0.59 14.90 -5.64
N SER A 208 0.65 14.54 -5.27
CA SER A 208 1.74 14.34 -6.22
C SER A 208 1.73 12.91 -6.80
N PRO A 209 2.47 12.65 -7.89
CA PRO A 209 2.68 11.29 -8.40
C PRO A 209 3.39 10.35 -7.43
N GLY A 210 4.11 10.86 -6.43
CA GLY A 210 5.01 10.07 -5.59
C GLY A 210 6.14 9.37 -6.35
N GLY A 211 6.95 8.60 -5.61
CA GLY A 211 8.06 7.84 -6.17
C GLY A 211 7.59 6.75 -7.13
N THR A 212 8.34 6.53 -8.20
CA THR A 212 8.18 5.43 -9.16
C THR A 212 8.62 4.09 -8.55
N ASP A 213 8.28 2.97 -9.20
CA ASP A 213 8.71 1.64 -8.70
C ASP A 213 10.23 1.48 -8.74
N VAL A 214 10.88 2.13 -9.71
CA VAL A 214 12.36 2.18 -9.80
C VAL A 214 12.93 2.96 -8.62
N GLU A 215 12.37 4.11 -8.27
CA GLU A 215 12.83 4.91 -7.11
C GLU A 215 12.58 4.18 -5.79
N LEU A 216 11.45 3.49 -5.64
CA LEU A 216 11.19 2.63 -4.48
C LEU A 216 12.21 1.49 -4.37
N ALA A 217 12.57 0.88 -5.50
CA ALA A 217 13.60 -0.16 -5.54
C ALA A 217 15.01 0.40 -5.31
N ASP A 218 15.32 1.59 -5.82
CA ASP A 218 16.57 2.30 -5.57
C ASP A 218 16.72 2.59 -4.07
N LEU A 219 15.65 3.06 -3.41
CA LEU A 219 15.61 3.29 -1.97
C LEU A 219 15.85 2.00 -1.19
N ALA A 220 15.19 0.90 -1.56
CA ALA A 220 15.41 -0.40 -0.93
C ALA A 220 16.87 -0.87 -1.06
N VAL A 221 17.50 -0.65 -2.23
CA VAL A 221 18.93 -0.94 -2.43
C VAL A 221 19.81 -0.03 -1.57
N ALA A 222 19.45 1.25 -1.43
CA ALA A 222 20.22 2.23 -0.65
C ALA A 222 20.27 1.87 0.85
N VAL A 223 19.19 1.31 1.42
CA VAL A 223 19.18 0.82 2.81
C VAL A 223 19.92 -0.52 3.01
N GLY A 224 20.48 -1.10 1.94
CA GLY A 224 21.40 -2.24 2.03
C GLY A 224 20.72 -3.61 2.11
N VAL A 225 19.60 -3.83 1.42
CA VAL A 225 18.93 -5.15 1.31
C VAL A 225 19.87 -6.26 0.81
N ASP A 226 19.84 -7.43 1.45
CA ASP A 226 20.75 -8.55 1.18
C ASP A 226 20.57 -9.12 -0.24
N SER A 227 19.33 -9.20 -0.70
CA SER A 227 18.95 -9.77 -2.01
C SER A 227 18.53 -8.67 -2.99
N ALA A 228 19.34 -7.61 -3.13
CA ALA A 228 19.04 -6.41 -3.92
C ALA A 228 18.37 -6.65 -5.28
N LYS A 229 18.82 -7.65 -6.06
CA LYS A 229 18.20 -7.96 -7.36
C LYS A 229 16.80 -8.56 -7.23
N VAL A 230 16.58 -9.41 -6.23
CA VAL A 230 15.28 -10.04 -5.96
C VAL A 230 14.30 -9.01 -5.41
N VAL A 231 14.75 -8.20 -4.45
CA VAL A 231 13.95 -7.11 -3.88
C VAL A 231 13.54 -6.12 -4.97
N ARG A 232 14.50 -5.67 -5.78
CA ARG A 232 14.22 -4.78 -6.92
C ARG A 232 13.17 -5.37 -7.86
N ALA A 233 13.36 -6.62 -8.30
CA ALA A 233 12.42 -7.27 -9.19
C ALA A 233 11.02 -7.35 -8.57
N CYS A 234 10.91 -7.74 -7.29
CA CYS A 234 9.63 -7.80 -6.58
C CYS A 234 8.90 -6.44 -6.57
N ILE A 235 9.64 -5.34 -6.34
CA ILE A 235 9.09 -3.99 -6.31
C ILE A 235 8.67 -3.53 -7.72
N GLU A 236 9.56 -3.65 -8.70
CA GLU A 236 9.33 -3.22 -10.09
C GLU A 236 8.25 -4.05 -10.79
N ASP A 237 8.13 -5.34 -10.47
CA ASP A 237 7.08 -6.24 -10.98
C ASP A 237 5.75 -6.13 -10.20
N GLN A 238 5.74 -5.31 -9.13
CA GLN A 238 4.55 -5.01 -8.33
C GLN A 238 3.91 -6.25 -7.68
N ASP A 239 4.76 -7.18 -7.22
CA ASP A 239 4.36 -8.53 -6.82
C ASP A 239 3.29 -8.58 -5.71
N TYR A 240 3.34 -7.64 -4.76
CA TYR A 240 2.44 -7.61 -3.60
C TYR A 240 1.32 -6.56 -3.68
N ILE A 241 1.05 -5.95 -4.84
CA ILE A 241 -0.06 -4.97 -4.98
C ILE A 241 -1.41 -5.55 -4.58
N THR A 242 -1.69 -6.79 -4.99
CA THR A 242 -2.98 -7.42 -4.65
C THR A 242 -3.07 -7.73 -3.15
N TRP A 243 -1.96 -8.14 -2.53
CA TRP A 243 -1.91 -8.32 -1.09
C TRP A 243 -2.17 -6.99 -0.36
N ALA A 244 -1.45 -5.92 -0.70
CA ALA A 244 -1.56 -4.62 -0.04
C ALA A 244 -3.00 -4.06 -0.12
N LYS A 245 -3.66 -4.25 -1.27
CA LYS A 245 -5.07 -3.90 -1.45
C LYS A 245 -5.96 -4.71 -0.49
N ASN A 246 -5.78 -6.01 -0.44
CA ASN A 246 -6.61 -6.90 0.37
C ASN A 246 -6.36 -6.71 1.88
N ALA A 247 -5.12 -6.47 2.29
CA ALA A 247 -4.76 -6.13 3.67
C ALA A 247 -5.44 -4.82 4.09
N THR A 248 -5.40 -3.79 3.23
CA THR A 248 -6.14 -2.55 3.46
C THR A 248 -7.63 -2.79 3.62
N SER A 249 -8.24 -3.62 2.76
CA SER A 249 -9.67 -3.97 2.89
C SER A 249 -9.98 -4.67 4.20
N ARG A 250 -9.16 -5.65 4.62
CA ARG A 250 -9.35 -6.32 5.91
C ARG A 250 -9.23 -5.36 7.09
N ALA A 251 -8.25 -4.47 7.08
CA ALA A 251 -8.09 -3.47 8.14
C ALA A 251 -9.31 -2.53 8.24
N LEU A 252 -9.90 -2.14 7.10
CA LEU A 252 -11.12 -1.32 7.07
C LEU A 252 -12.38 -2.06 7.54
N GLU A 253 -12.40 -3.39 7.42
CA GLU A 253 -13.51 -4.25 7.87
C GLU A 253 -13.37 -4.62 9.36
N GLY A 254 -12.12 -4.80 9.82
CA GLY A 254 -11.73 -5.23 11.16
C GLY A 254 -12.21 -6.64 11.55
N PRO A 255 -12.03 -7.02 12.82
CA PRO A 255 -11.28 -6.28 13.84
C PRO A 255 -9.80 -6.13 13.46
N LEU A 256 -9.16 -5.06 13.93
CA LEU A 256 -7.72 -4.86 13.77
C LEU A 256 -6.94 -5.83 14.67
N ASP A 257 -5.81 -6.32 14.18
CA ASP A 257 -4.88 -7.11 14.98
C ASP A 257 -4.50 -6.39 16.27
N GLY A 258 -4.42 -7.16 17.35
CA GLY A 258 -4.22 -6.68 18.71
C GLY A 258 -5.49 -6.20 19.40
N SER A 259 -6.63 -6.05 18.71
CA SER A 259 -7.90 -5.52 19.26
C SER A 259 -9.11 -6.43 19.01
N ASP A 260 -10.15 -6.27 19.81
CA ASP A 260 -11.39 -7.04 19.69
C ASP A 260 -12.43 -6.41 18.75
N ASP A 261 -12.41 -5.08 18.59
CA ASP A 261 -13.50 -4.33 17.96
C ASP A 261 -13.05 -3.13 17.09
N LEU A 262 -11.76 -2.78 17.08
CA LEU A 262 -11.30 -1.64 16.32
C LEU A 262 -11.34 -1.92 14.81
N VAL A 263 -11.57 -0.87 14.04
CA VAL A 263 -11.47 -0.85 12.58
C VAL A 263 -10.58 0.31 12.17
N LEU A 264 -9.90 0.18 11.04
CA LEU A 264 -9.04 1.24 10.52
C LEU A 264 -9.88 2.45 10.09
N THR A 265 -9.63 3.60 10.70
CA THR A 265 -10.34 4.86 10.39
C THR A 265 -9.41 6.00 9.95
N SER A 266 -8.12 5.89 10.25
CA SER A 266 -7.08 6.84 9.88
C SER A 266 -5.77 6.12 9.59
N ALA A 267 -4.86 6.79 8.87
CA ALA A 267 -3.47 6.39 8.76
C ALA A 267 -2.60 7.59 9.21
N PRO A 268 -1.72 7.45 10.20
CA PRO A 268 -1.50 6.24 10.96
C PRO A 268 -2.67 5.98 11.93
N MET A 269 -2.80 4.74 12.34
CA MET A 269 -3.56 4.36 13.53
C MET A 269 -2.65 3.45 14.35
N ILE A 270 -2.46 3.79 15.62
CA ILE A 270 -1.58 3.07 16.53
C ILE A 270 -2.46 2.38 17.57
N VAL A 271 -2.30 1.07 17.70
CA VAL A 271 -3.03 0.23 18.66
C VAL A 271 -2.00 -0.39 19.61
N VAL A 272 -2.17 -0.20 20.92
CA VAL A 272 -1.27 -0.70 21.96
C VAL A 272 -2.09 -1.60 22.88
N ASN A 273 -1.73 -2.89 23.01
CA ASN A 273 -2.51 -3.93 23.71
C ASN A 273 -4.03 -3.83 23.46
N GLY A 274 -4.42 -3.55 22.21
CA GLY A 274 -5.83 -3.43 21.79
C GLY A 274 -6.48 -2.07 21.97
N GLU A 275 -5.80 -1.09 22.56
CA GLU A 275 -6.33 0.27 22.70
C GLU A 275 -5.74 1.23 21.67
N ALA A 276 -6.60 2.04 21.05
CA ALA A 276 -6.19 3.01 20.05
C ALA A 276 -5.57 4.27 20.71
N TYR A 277 -4.36 4.63 20.28
CA TYR A 277 -3.77 5.91 20.64
C TYR A 277 -4.45 7.05 19.86
N VAL A 278 -5.06 7.99 20.59
CA VAL A 278 -5.77 9.16 20.03
C VAL A 278 -5.08 10.50 20.34
N GLY A 279 -3.85 10.43 20.86
CA GLY A 279 -3.07 11.59 21.28
C GLY A 279 -2.29 12.26 20.16
N SER A 280 -1.37 13.15 20.53
CA SER A 280 -0.50 13.85 19.58
C SER A 280 0.52 12.93 18.91
N LEU A 281 0.43 12.79 17.59
CA LEU A 281 1.42 12.04 16.79
C LEU A 281 2.85 12.64 16.85
N LYS A 282 2.99 13.88 17.32
CA LYS A 282 4.27 14.61 17.38
C LYS A 282 4.87 14.66 18.78
N ASP A 283 4.18 14.14 19.78
CA ASP A 283 4.63 14.19 21.17
C ASP A 283 5.09 12.78 21.62
N PRO A 284 6.39 12.47 21.52
CA PRO A 284 6.92 11.18 21.94
C PRO A 284 6.73 10.89 23.44
N ALA A 285 6.69 11.93 24.28
CA ALA A 285 6.48 11.77 25.71
C ALA A 285 5.02 11.39 26.02
N GLU A 286 4.06 12.02 25.34
CA GLU A 286 2.65 11.66 25.44
C GLU A 286 2.40 10.22 24.99
N PHE A 287 2.96 9.81 23.85
CA PHE A 287 2.85 8.42 23.39
C PHE A 287 3.48 7.43 24.39
N SER A 288 4.64 7.76 24.96
CA SER A 288 5.27 6.93 26.00
C SER A 288 4.39 6.77 27.24
N GLN A 289 3.73 7.85 27.70
CA GLN A 289 2.82 7.77 28.84
C GLN A 289 1.58 6.92 28.55
N PHE A 290 1.06 6.98 27.33
CA PHE A 290 -0.02 6.11 26.90
C PHE A 290 0.38 4.63 26.94
N VAL A 291 1.54 4.28 26.37
CA VAL A 291 2.07 2.90 26.38
C VAL A 291 2.24 2.39 27.82
N LEU A 292 2.79 3.20 28.73
CA LEU A 292 2.96 2.83 30.14
C LEU A 292 1.62 2.63 30.87
N THR A 293 0.63 3.47 30.57
CA THR A 293 -0.70 3.39 31.17
C THR A 293 -1.37 2.09 30.77
N VAL A 294 -1.44 1.81 29.47
CA VAL A 294 -2.06 0.61 28.92
C VAL A 294 -1.34 -0.67 29.40
N ALA A 295 0.00 -0.66 29.43
CA ALA A 295 0.78 -1.79 29.93
C ALA A 295 0.45 -2.13 31.39
N SER A 296 0.19 -1.12 32.22
CA SER A 296 -0.13 -1.28 33.65
C SER A 296 -1.53 -1.86 33.89
N GLU A 297 -2.46 -1.67 32.96
CA GLU A 297 -3.84 -2.18 33.07
C GLU A 297 -3.93 -3.68 32.70
N THR A 298 -3.02 -4.15 31.85
CA THR A 298 -2.90 -5.57 31.47
C THR A 298 -2.17 -6.44 32.50
N GLU A 299 -1.50 -5.85 33.49
CA GLU A 299 -0.88 -6.60 34.58
C GLU A 299 -1.97 -7.15 35.53
N PRO A 300 -1.99 -8.47 35.83
CA PRO A 300 -2.93 -9.01 36.80
C PRO A 300 -2.70 -8.34 38.16
N THR A 301 -3.70 -7.61 38.65
CA THR A 301 -3.70 -7.08 40.02
C THR A 301 -3.42 -8.24 40.99
N PRO A 302 -2.37 -8.17 41.84
CA PRO A 302 -2.17 -9.20 42.84
C PRO A 302 -3.39 -9.20 43.77
N GLU A 303 -4.17 -10.27 43.72
CA GLU A 303 -5.30 -10.48 44.61
C GLU A 303 -4.79 -10.34 46.05
N PRO A 304 -5.34 -9.44 46.87
CA PRO A 304 -4.85 -9.26 48.22
C PRO A 304 -5.02 -10.59 48.95
N THR A 305 -3.90 -11.23 49.27
CA THR A 305 -3.89 -12.43 50.08
C THR A 305 -4.49 -12.04 51.43
N THR A 306 -5.76 -12.35 51.64
CA THR A 306 -6.44 -12.15 52.93
C THR A 306 -5.76 -13.08 53.93
N THR A 307 -4.69 -12.58 54.54
CA THR A 307 -4.10 -13.23 55.71
C THR A 307 -5.17 -13.16 56.80
N SER A 308 -5.83 -14.30 57.04
CA SER A 308 -6.78 -14.46 58.14
C SER A 308 -6.09 -14.08 59.44
N SER A 309 -6.49 -12.94 60.00
CA SER A 309 -6.09 -12.49 61.33
C SER A 309 -6.44 -13.57 62.36
N PRO A 310 -5.52 -13.96 63.28
CA PRO A 310 -5.84 -14.96 64.29
C PRO A 310 -6.87 -14.39 65.26
N THR A 311 -8.02 -15.08 65.37
CA THR A 311 -9.08 -14.80 66.35
C THR A 311 -8.49 -14.78 67.78
N PRO A 312 -8.70 -13.72 68.58
CA PRO A 312 -8.31 -13.73 69.97
C PRO A 312 -9.17 -14.74 70.74
N THR A 313 -8.53 -15.72 71.37
CA THR A 313 -9.18 -16.64 72.31
C THR A 313 -9.53 -15.87 73.58
N GLU A 314 -10.82 -15.79 73.92
CA GLU A 314 -11.28 -15.27 75.21
C GLU A 314 -10.85 -16.20 76.34
N THR A 315 -10.13 -15.65 77.33
CA THR A 315 -9.83 -16.30 78.60
C THR A 315 -11.08 -16.27 79.49
N PRO A 316 -11.59 -17.41 80.00
CA PRO A 316 -12.68 -17.39 80.96
C PRO A 316 -12.18 -16.96 82.34
N ALA A 317 -12.94 -16.08 82.98
CA ALA A 317 -12.69 -15.63 84.34
C ALA A 317 -12.97 -16.75 85.37
N SER A 318 -12.03 -16.96 86.29
CA SER A 318 -12.25 -17.49 87.64
C SER A 318 -11.12 -17.03 88.55
#